data_AF-A0A383AD21-F1
#
_entry.id   AF-A0A383AD21-F1
#
_cell.length_a   1.000
_cell.length_b   1.000
_cell.length_c   1.000
_cell.angle_alpha   90.00
_cell.angle_beta   90.00
_cell.angle_gamma   90.00
#
_symmetry.space_group_name_H-M   'P 1'
#
loop_
_entity.id
_entity.type
_entity.pdbx_description
1 polymer ?
#
loop_
_entity_poly.entity_id
_entity_poly.type
_entity_poly.pdbx_seq_one_letter_code
_entity_poly.pdbx_strand_id
1 'polypeptide(L)'
;MGYMTNEWHGTEYFPIHDFHHVEFLVGNAKQAVHYYRSAFGFEPHAYCGPETGVRDKVSYVLKKNHQFFVFTTPLNSEHPGSDW
;
A
#
# COMPACT_ATOMS: atom_id res chain seq x y z
N MET A 1 25.26 17.48 11.33
CA MET A 1 24.80 18.12 10.08
C MET A 1 24.43 17.00 9.13
N GLY A 2 23.14 16.82 8.78
CA GLY A 2 22.74 15.80 7.81
C GLY A 2 22.94 16.33 6.40
N TYR A 3 23.74 15.65 5.59
CA TYR A 3 23.90 15.97 4.17
C TYR A 3 22.78 15.28 3.40
N MET A 4 21.76 16.04 3.00
CA MET A 4 20.76 15.58 2.03
C MET A 4 21.23 16.05 0.66
N THR A 5 21.66 15.11 -0.19
CA THR A 5 22.02 15.32 -1.58
C THR A 5 20.99 14.67 -2.48
N ASN A 6 20.70 15.30 -3.62
CA ASN A 6 19.81 14.74 -4.65
C ASN A 6 20.60 13.89 -5.68
N GLU A 7 21.92 13.80 -5.53
CA GLU A 7 22.76 13.04 -6.44
C GLU A 7 22.80 11.56 -6.04
N TRP A 8 22.40 10.69 -6.96
CA TRP A 8 22.54 9.24 -6.83
C TRP A 8 23.91 8.81 -7.39
N HIS A 9 24.77 8.26 -6.53
CA HIS A 9 26.08 7.73 -6.93
C HIS A 9 26.10 6.19 -7.09
N GLY A 10 24.93 5.54 -7.05
CA GLY A 10 24.83 4.09 -7.21
C GLY A 10 24.79 3.65 -8.68
N THR A 11 25.07 2.38 -8.93
CA THR A 11 24.90 1.78 -10.26
C THR A 11 23.42 1.47 -10.51
N GLU A 12 22.82 2.09 -11.53
CA GLU A 12 21.48 1.74 -12.01
C GLU A 12 21.56 0.59 -13.02
N TYR A 13 20.84 -0.50 -12.74
CA TYR A 13 20.77 -1.67 -13.64
C TYR A 13 19.56 -1.61 -14.58
N PHE A 14 18.61 -0.71 -14.32
CA PHE A 14 17.37 -0.50 -15.06
C PHE A 14 16.84 0.92 -14.79
N PRO A 15 16.03 1.50 -15.70
CA PRO A 15 15.48 2.84 -15.50
C PRO A 15 14.54 2.88 -14.30
N ILE A 16 14.80 3.80 -13.37
CA ILE A 16 13.94 4.08 -12.22
C ILE A 16 13.16 5.36 -12.52
N HIS A 17 11.83 5.29 -12.44
CA HIS A 17 10.97 6.43 -12.74
C HIS A 17 10.53 7.18 -11.47
N ASP A 18 9.72 6.53 -10.63
CA ASP A 18 9.19 7.09 -9.39
C ASP A 18 8.54 5.99 -8.55
N PHE A 19 8.09 6.33 -7.34
CA PHE A 19 7.26 5.47 -6.50
C PHE A 19 5.88 5.25 -7.12
N HIS A 20 5.54 3.99 -7.37
CA HIS A 20 4.21 3.63 -7.85
C HIS A 20 3.17 3.61 -6.72
N HIS A 21 3.46 2.89 -5.64
CA HIS A 21 2.59 2.77 -4.46
C HIS A 21 3.37 2.20 -3.26
N VAL A 22 2.76 2.27 -2.08
CA VAL A 22 3.19 1.53 -0.89
C VAL A 22 2.07 0.58 -0.48
N GLU A 23 2.37 -0.71 -0.33
CA GLU A 23 1.44 -1.70 0.18
C GLU A 23 1.74 -2.03 1.64
N PHE A 24 0.71 -1.96 2.47
CA PHE A 24 0.74 -2.27 3.89
C PHE A 24 -0.03 -3.57 4.13
N LEU A 25 0.68 -4.59 4.62
CA LEU A 25 0.05 -5.77 5.20
C LEU A 25 -0.39 -5.43 6.63
N VAL A 26 -1.69 -5.50 6.88
CA VAL A 26 -2.30 -5.08 8.15
C VAL A 26 -3.33 -6.09 8.63
N GLY A 27 -3.52 -6.17 9.95
CA GLY A 27 -4.52 -7.07 10.54
C GLY A 27 -5.97 -6.71 10.18
N ASN A 28 -6.28 -5.43 9.96
CA ASN A 28 -7.60 -4.98 9.53
C ASN A 28 -7.54 -3.79 8.56
N ALA A 29 -7.59 -4.09 7.26
CA ALA A 29 -7.47 -3.12 6.18
C ALA A 29 -8.64 -2.14 6.16
N LYS A 30 -9.85 -2.57 6.54
CA LYS A 30 -11.03 -1.71 6.59
C LYS A 30 -10.89 -0.60 7.64
N GLN A 31 -10.35 -0.95 8.81
CA GLN A 31 -10.05 0.01 9.86
C GLN A 31 -8.89 0.94 9.48
N ALA A 32 -7.82 0.40 8.88
CA ALA A 32 -6.70 1.19 8.39
C ALA A 32 -7.16 2.23 7.36
N VAL A 33 -7.98 1.82 6.40
CA VAL A 33 -8.61 2.72 5.42
C VAL A 33 -9.38 3.83 6.10
N HIS A 34 -10.25 3.50 7.06
CA HIS A 34 -11.00 4.52 7.80
C HIS A 34 -10.06 5.52 8.49
N TYR A 35 -9.00 5.04 9.13
CA TYR A 35 -8.01 5.90 9.78
C TYR A 35 -7.30 6.83 8.78
N TYR A 36 -6.77 6.31 7.68
CA TYR A 36 -6.03 7.12 6.71
C TYR A 36 -6.92 8.11 5.93
N ARG A 37 -8.18 7.76 5.70
CA ARG A 37 -9.18 8.70 5.16
C ARG A 37 -9.43 9.85 6.13
N SER A 38 -9.72 9.53 7.40
CA SER A 38 -10.12 10.54 8.40
C SER A 38 -8.96 11.39 8.90
N ALA A 39 -7.79 10.79 9.16
CA ALA A 39 -6.64 11.48 9.75
C ALA A 39 -5.78 12.22 8.71
N PHE A 40 -5.65 11.67 7.50
CA PHE A 40 -4.73 12.18 6.47
C PHE A 40 -5.44 12.69 5.21
N GLY A 41 -6.77 12.57 5.12
CA GLY A 41 -7.54 13.07 3.99
C GLY A 41 -7.26 12.31 2.69
N PHE A 42 -6.93 11.02 2.77
CA PHE A 42 -6.88 10.16 1.60
C PHE A 42 -8.29 9.82 1.11
N GLU A 43 -8.42 9.54 -0.18
CA GLU A 43 -9.69 9.19 -0.82
C GLU A 43 -9.67 7.74 -1.33
N PRO A 44 -10.80 7.03 -1.27
CA PRO A 44 -10.88 5.68 -1.82
C PRO A 44 -10.70 5.71 -3.34
N HIS A 45 -9.87 4.82 -3.86
CA HIS A 45 -9.53 4.75 -5.28
C HIS A 45 -9.89 3.43 -5.93
N ALA A 46 -9.60 2.30 -5.27
CA ALA A 46 -9.93 0.97 -5.78
C ALA A 46 -10.12 -0.04 -4.64
N TYR A 47 -10.72 -1.19 -4.96
CA TYR A 47 -11.01 -2.27 -4.04
C TYR A 47 -10.78 -3.62 -4.72
N CYS A 48 -10.28 -4.59 -3.95
CA CYS A 48 -10.17 -5.99 -4.33
C CYS A 48 -10.50 -6.86 -3.11
N GLY A 49 -11.39 -7.84 -3.27
CA GLY A 49 -11.80 -8.73 -2.19
C GLY A 49 -12.81 -9.78 -2.64
N PRO A 50 -13.49 -10.46 -1.71
CA PRO A 50 -14.39 -11.57 -2.03
C PRO A 50 -15.50 -11.18 -3.02
N GLU A 51 -15.97 -9.93 -2.94
CA GLU A 51 -16.97 -9.35 -3.83
C GLU A 51 -16.46 -9.14 -5.26
N THR A 52 -15.14 -9.11 -5.47
CA THR A 52 -14.50 -9.03 -6.79
C THR A 52 -13.88 -10.37 -7.21
N GLY A 53 -14.21 -11.47 -6.53
CA GLY A 53 -13.72 -12.82 -6.84
C GLY A 53 -12.40 -13.22 -6.16
N VAL A 54 -11.79 -12.34 -5.36
CA VAL A 54 -10.53 -12.61 -4.64
C VAL A 54 -10.84 -13.02 -3.20
N ARG A 55 -10.65 -14.29 -2.85
CA ARG A 55 -11.15 -14.86 -1.59
C ARG A 55 -10.10 -14.99 -0.48
N ASP A 56 -8.84 -14.88 -0.84
CA ASP A 56 -7.69 -15.10 0.04
C ASP A 56 -7.24 -13.81 0.75
N LYS A 57 -7.63 -12.65 0.24
CA LYS A 57 -7.29 -11.34 0.81
C LYS A 57 -8.33 -10.28 0.50
N VAL A 58 -8.26 -9.19 1.25
CA VAL A 58 -8.94 -7.93 0.93
C VAL A 58 -7.92 -6.80 0.84
N SER A 59 -7.97 -6.02 -0.23
CA SER A 59 -7.08 -4.89 -0.50
C SER A 59 -7.87 -3.64 -0.84
N TYR A 60 -7.53 -2.54 -0.20
CA TYR A 60 -8.11 -1.22 -0.47
C TYR A 60 -7.04 -0.26 -0.93
N VAL A 61 -7.28 0.43 -2.03
CA VAL A 61 -6.39 1.48 -2.54
C VAL A 61 -6.92 2.84 -2.13
N LEU A 62 -6.08 3.59 -1.44
CA LEU A 62 -6.28 4.99 -1.11
C LEU A 62 -5.35 5.87 -1.93
N LYS A 63 -5.88 6.99 -2.40
CA LYS A 63 -5.13 7.96 -3.21
C LYS A 63 -5.20 9.34 -2.58
N LYS A 64 -4.07 10.06 -2.62
CA LYS A 64 -4.00 11.51 -2.38
C LYS A 64 -2.97 12.11 -3.33
N ASN A 65 -3.41 12.97 -4.25
CA ASN A 65 -2.57 13.46 -5.36
C ASN A 65 -1.92 12.30 -6.14
N HIS A 66 -0.59 12.21 -6.15
CA HIS A 66 0.17 11.15 -6.82
C HIS A 66 0.60 10.01 -5.87
N GLN A 67 0.13 10.02 -4.62
CA GLN A 67 0.45 8.98 -3.64
C GLN A 67 -0.64 7.93 -3.61
N PHE A 68 -0.22 6.66 -3.69
CA PHE A 68 -1.10 5.49 -3.64
C PHE A 68 -0.69 4.60 -2.47
N PHE A 69 -1.62 4.39 -1.53
CA PHE A 69 -1.46 3.45 -0.42
C PHE A 69 -2.42 2.29 -0.61
N VAL A 70 -1.91 1.07 -0.49
CA VAL A 70 -2.69 -0.16 -0.57
C VAL A 70 -2.69 -0.80 0.81
N PHE A 71 -3.86 -1.02 1.39
CA PHE A 71 -4.01 -1.72 2.66
C PHE A 71 -4.58 -3.11 2.42
N THR A 72 -3.81 -4.13 2.76
CA THR A 72 -4.15 -5.52 2.49
C THR A 72 -4.25 -6.32 3.79
N THR A 73 -5.34 -7.07 3.94
CA THR A 73 -5.55 -8.03 5.03
C THR A 73 -5.76 -9.42 4.44
N PRO A 74 -4.92 -10.40 4.82
CA PRO A 74 -5.19 -11.82 4.55
C PRO A 74 -6.52 -12.26 5.16
N LEU A 75 -7.32 -13.03 4.42
CA LEU A 75 -8.62 -13.54 4.90
C LEU A 75 -8.54 -14.99 5.39
N ASN A 76 -7.41 -15.66 5.19
CA ASN A 76 -7.15 -17.00 5.71
C ASN A 76 -5.72 -17.11 6.25
N SER A 77 -5.49 -18.12 7.09
CA SER A 77 -4.20 -18.37 7.74
C SER A 77 -3.14 -18.96 6.80
N GLU A 78 -3.52 -19.46 5.63
CA GLU A 78 -2.59 -20.04 4.64
C GLU A 78 -1.94 -18.95 3.76
N HIS A 79 -2.50 -17.74 3.74
CA HIS A 79 -1.98 -16.65 2.93
C HIS A 79 -0.64 -16.16 3.52
N PRO A 80 0.43 -16.02 2.70
CA PRO A 80 1.79 -15.69 3.18
C PRO A 80 1.89 -14.40 4.01
N GLY A 81 1.00 -13.44 3.75
CA GLY A 81 0.90 -12.21 4.55
C GLY A 81 0.44 -12.42 6.00
N SER A 82 0.12 -13.64 6.41
CA SER A 82 -0.20 -14.03 7.79
C SER A 82 1.03 -14.49 8.60
N ASP A 83 2.20 -14.66 7.95
CA ASP A 83 3.42 -15.22 8.56
C ASP A 83 4.32 -14.16 9.23
N TRP A 84 3.74 -13.19 9.96
CA TRP A 84 4.46 -12.08 10.60
C TRP A 84 4.65 -12.24 12.11
#